data_AF-A0A920GPT3-F1
#
_entry.id   AF-A0A920GPT3-F1
#
_cell.length_a   1.000
_cell.length_b   1.000
_cell.length_c   1.000
_cell.angle_alpha   90.00
_cell.angle_beta   90.00
_cell.angle_gamma   90.00
#
_symmetry.space_group_name_H-M   'P 1'
#
loop_
_entity.id
_entity.type
_entity.pdbx_description
1 polymer ?
#
loop_
_entity_poly.entity_id
_entity_poly.type
_entity_poly.pdbx_seq_one_letter_code
_entity_poly.pdbx_strand_id
1 'polypeptide(L)'
;MSDTSKKEFKRSFSGYVEICENMPTGMITVRGDLNSRKLKSAFSKVVGATLPKERKVTLAENSIAWMSPDELLIICGYDNVSDLMKKLQKN
;
A
#
# COMPACT_ATOMS: atom_id res chain seq x y z
N MET A 1 22.33 -9.54 4.89
CA MET A 1 21.06 -10.30 4.90
C MET A 1 20.72 -10.51 6.36
N SER A 2 20.13 -9.51 6.99
CA SER A 2 19.88 -9.47 8.42
C SER A 2 18.53 -8.81 8.60
N ASP A 3 17.53 -9.65 8.89
CA ASP A 3 16.45 -9.46 9.85
C ASP A 3 15.25 -10.32 9.43
N THR A 4 15.38 -11.64 9.60
CA THR A 4 14.23 -12.54 9.59
C THR A 4 13.66 -12.58 11.00
N SER A 5 13.05 -11.48 11.42
CA SER A 5 12.07 -11.49 12.50
C SER A 5 11.05 -12.59 12.18
N LYS A 6 11.05 -13.67 12.98
CA LYS A 6 10.17 -14.84 12.81
C LYS A 6 8.72 -14.39 12.84
N LYS A 7 8.14 -14.20 11.66
CA LYS A 7 6.71 -13.98 11.50
C LYS A 7 6.06 -15.36 11.58
N GLU A 8 5.32 -15.63 12.65
CA GLU A 8 4.51 -16.85 12.74
C GLU A 8 3.33 -16.71 11.77
N PHE A 9 3.30 -17.59 10.76
CA PHE A 9 2.23 -17.63 9.78
C PHE A 9 1.20 -18.68 10.18
N LYS A 10 -0.08 -18.34 10.06
CA LYS A 10 -1.19 -19.24 10.43
C LYS A 10 -1.19 -20.54 9.62
N ARG A 11 -0.72 -20.48 8.37
CA ARG A 11 -0.49 -21.62 7.48
C ARG A 11 0.77 -21.39 6.67
N SER A 12 1.68 -22.36 6.65
CA SER A 12 2.91 -22.30 5.87
C SER A 12 3.32 -23.66 5.32
N PHE A 13 3.94 -23.67 4.14
CA PHE A 13 4.58 -24.82 3.53
C PHE A 13 5.97 -24.44 3.03
N SER A 14 6.96 -25.30 3.28
CA SER A 14 8.36 -25.08 2.88
C SER A 14 8.85 -26.26 2.05
N GLY A 15 9.35 -25.98 0.85
CA GLY A 15 9.94 -26.96 -0.06
C GLY A 15 10.98 -26.28 -0.96
N TYR A 16 10.81 -26.33 -2.28
CA TYR A 16 11.62 -25.52 -3.20
C TYR A 16 11.39 -24.01 -3.03
N VAL A 17 10.20 -23.62 -2.58
CA VAL A 17 9.82 -22.25 -2.23
C VAL A 17 9.08 -22.24 -0.89
N GLU A 18 9.10 -21.09 -0.23
CA GLU A 18 8.30 -20.84 0.97
C GLU A 18 6.97 -20.21 0.58
N ILE A 19 5.88 -20.82 1.05
CA ILE A 19 4.53 -20.32 0.86
C ILE A 19 3.91 -20.13 2.24
N CYS A 20 3.35 -18.95 2.48
CA CYS A 20 2.67 -18.65 3.73
C CYS A 20 1.41 -17.83 3.49
N GLU A 21 0.41 -18.03 4.35
CA GLU A 21 -0.77 -17.15 4.43
C GLU A 21 -0.35 -15.83 5.08
N ASN A 22 -0.37 -14.74 4.31
CA ASN A 22 -0.07 -13.42 4.86
C ASN A 22 -1.20 -12.95 5.80
N MET A 23 -0.85 -12.10 6.76
CA MET A 23 -1.85 -11.44 7.61
C MET A 23 -2.78 -10.56 6.77
N PRO A 24 -4.02 -10.31 7.23
CA PRO A 24 -4.91 -9.36 6.58
C PRO A 24 -4.20 -8.02 6.33
N THR A 25 -4.35 -7.49 5.12
CA THR A 25 -3.80 -6.21 4.71
C THR A 25 -4.93 -5.26 4.37
N GLY A 26 -4.73 -3.98 4.69
CA GLY A 26 -5.62 -2.91 4.32
C GLY A 26 -5.44 -2.52 2.87
N MET A 27 -6.54 -2.36 2.14
CA MET A 27 -6.54 -1.93 0.75
C MET A 27 -7.52 -0.77 0.56
N ILE A 28 -7.03 0.33 -0.01
CA ILE A 28 -7.84 1.51 -0.32
C ILE A 28 -7.64 1.88 -1.79
N THR A 29 -8.73 1.84 -2.55
CA THR A 29 -8.75 2.35 -3.93
C THR A 29 -9.00 3.85 -3.92
N VAL A 30 -8.16 4.59 -4.64
CA VAL A 30 -8.30 6.03 -4.84
C VAL A 30 -8.41 6.31 -6.32
N ARG A 31 -9.48 7.00 -6.73
CA ARG A 31 -9.66 7.50 -8.10
C ARG A 31 -9.46 9.01 -8.16
N GLY A 32 -8.84 9.48 -9.23
CA GLY A 32 -8.66 10.90 -9.49
C GLY A 32 -7.59 11.19 -10.53
N ASP A 33 -7.41 12.47 -10.84
CA ASP A 33 -6.35 12.90 -11.75
C ASP A 33 -4.96 12.73 -11.10
N LEU A 34 -4.21 11.74 -11.57
CA LEU A 34 -2.86 11.44 -11.08
C LEU A 34 -1.83 12.51 -11.46
N ASN A 35 -2.16 13.43 -12.36
CA ASN A 35 -1.31 14.58 -12.67
C ASN A 35 -1.48 15.73 -11.67
N SER A 36 -2.60 15.76 -10.94
CA SER A 36 -2.93 16.80 -9.98
C SER A 36 -1.87 16.98 -8.90
N ARG A 37 -1.39 18.22 -8.75
CA ARG A 37 -0.47 18.60 -7.67
C ARG A 37 -1.11 18.40 -6.30
N LYS A 38 -2.42 18.61 -6.18
CA LYS A 38 -3.19 18.41 -4.94
C LYS A 38 -3.13 16.94 -4.50
N LEU A 39 -3.44 16.02 -5.43
CA LEU A 39 -3.39 14.58 -5.16
C LEU A 39 -1.98 14.13 -4.81
N LYS A 40 -0.97 14.53 -5.58
CA LYS A 40 0.45 14.24 -5.29
C LYS A 40 0.87 14.70 -3.89
N SER A 41 0.46 15.91 -3.49
CA SER A 41 0.75 16.44 -2.16
C SER A 41 0.02 15.68 -1.05
N ALA A 42 -1.26 15.32 -1.26
CA ALA A 42 -2.03 14.55 -0.29
C ALA A 42 -1.40 13.18 -0.03
N PHE A 43 -0.99 12.46 -1.08
CA PHE A 43 -0.30 11.18 -0.93
C PHE A 43 1.02 11.32 -0.18
N SER A 44 1.84 12.31 -0.54
CA SER A 44 3.10 12.54 0.17
C SER A 44 2.91 12.86 1.65
N LYS A 45 1.85 13.61 2.02
CA LYS A 45 1.57 14.02 3.41
C LYS A 45 0.85 12.96 4.23
N VAL A 46 -0.12 12.26 3.65
CA VAL A 46 -1.03 11.36 4.36
C VAL A 46 -0.56 9.92 4.29
N VAL A 47 -0.16 9.48 3.10
CA VAL A 47 0.26 8.09 2.85
C VAL A 47 1.75 7.91 3.15
N GLY A 48 2.53 8.99 3.05
CA GLY A 48 3.98 8.98 3.32
C GLY A 48 4.81 8.45 2.15
N ALA A 49 4.21 8.33 0.96
CA ALA A 49 4.86 7.79 -0.23
C ALA A 49 4.54 8.63 -1.47
N THR A 50 5.48 8.62 -2.43
CA THR A 50 5.30 9.27 -3.73
C THR A 50 4.51 8.37 -4.66
N LEU A 51 3.77 8.99 -5.59
CA LEU A 51 3.02 8.24 -6.59
C LEU A 51 3.96 7.36 -7.43
N PRO A 52 3.56 6.13 -7.71
CA PRO A 52 4.32 5.26 -8.61
C PRO A 52 4.28 5.80 -10.03
N LYS A 53 5.29 5.41 -10.82
CA LYS A 53 5.19 5.51 -12.28
C LYS A 53 4.11 4.56 -12.80
N GLU A 54 3.64 4.79 -14.03
CA GLU A 54 2.70 3.91 -14.70
C GLU A 54 3.17 2.44 -14.66
N ARG A 55 2.27 1.51 -14.33
CA ARG A 55 2.53 0.07 -14.20
C ARG A 55 3.63 -0.28 -13.18
N LYS A 56 3.81 0.55 -12.14
CA LYS A 56 4.76 0.31 -11.04
C LYS A 56 4.08 0.37 -9.68
N VAL A 57 4.84 -0.05 -8.68
CA VAL A 57 4.51 0.05 -7.26
C VAL A 57 5.61 0.84 -6.56
N THR A 58 5.23 1.81 -5.73
CA THR A 58 6.12 2.44 -4.77
C THR A 58 6.02 1.66 -3.46
N LEU A 59 7.11 1.01 -3.05
CA LEU A 59 7.17 0.25 -1.80
C LEU A 59 7.52 1.20 -0.64
N ALA A 60 6.69 1.17 0.39
CA ALA A 60 6.83 1.94 1.64
C ALA A 60 5.99 1.27 2.74
N GLU A 61 5.91 1.89 3.92
CA GLU A 61 4.99 1.46 4.99
C GLU A 61 3.53 1.36 4.49
N ASN A 62 3.07 2.40 3.79
CA ASN A 62 1.86 2.35 2.98
C ASN A 62 2.27 2.36 1.50
N SER A 63 2.32 1.18 0.90
CA SER A 63 2.72 1.02 -0.50
C SER A 63 1.63 1.51 -1.45
N ILE A 64 2.00 2.03 -2.61
CA ILE A 64 1.06 2.56 -3.61
C ILE A 64 1.30 1.84 -4.93
N ALA A 65 0.28 1.15 -5.44
CA ALA A 65 0.30 0.50 -6.74
C ALA A 65 -0.50 1.31 -7.77
N TRP A 66 0.04 1.43 -8.98
CA TRP A 66 -0.67 1.96 -10.12
C TRP A 66 -1.66 0.92 -10.65
N MET A 67 -2.93 1.31 -10.83
CA MET A 67 -4.00 0.43 -11.34
C MET A 67 -4.48 0.84 -12.73
N SER A 68 -4.68 2.15 -12.95
CA SER A 68 -5.08 2.73 -14.24
C SER A 68 -4.61 4.20 -14.33
N PRO A 69 -4.80 4.89 -15.47
CA PRO A 69 -4.43 6.32 -15.60
C PRO A 69 -5.07 7.25 -14.56
N ASP A 70 -6.16 6.83 -13.93
CA ASP A 70 -6.95 7.57 -12.94
C ASP A 70 -7.10 6.82 -11.61
N GLU A 71 -6.39 5.71 -11.38
CA GLU A 71 -6.61 4.84 -10.21
C GLU A 71 -5.32 4.37 -9.56
N LEU A 72 -5.28 4.45 -8.23
CA LEU A 72 -4.24 3.93 -7.37
C LEU A 72 -4.83 2.97 -6.33
N LEU A 73 -4.03 1.98 -5.95
CA LEU A 73 -4.30 1.10 -4.81
C LEU A 73 -3.28 1.37 -3.71
N ILE A 74 -3.74 1.80 -2.54
CA ILE A 74 -2.90 1.89 -1.34
C ILE A 74 -2.97 0.55 -0.60
N ILE A 75 -1.82 -0.03 -0.31
CA ILE A 75 -1.65 -1.24 0.49
C ILE A 75 -1.04 -0.83 1.83
N CYS A 76 -1.74 -1.09 2.92
CA CYS A 76 -1.39 -0.64 4.27
C CYS A 76 -1.69 -1.72 5.32
N GLY A 77 -1.40 -1.43 6.59
CA GLY A 77 -1.87 -2.26 7.71
C GLY A 77 -3.41 -2.29 7.76
N TYR A 78 -4.01 -3.45 8.03
CA TYR A 78 -5.47 -3.61 8.07
C TYR A 78 -6.13 -2.63 9.06
N ASP A 79 -5.55 -2.48 10.25
CA ASP A 79 -6.07 -1.58 11.29
C ASP A 79 -5.92 -0.09 10.93
N ASN A 80 -5.05 0.25 9.98
CA ASN A 80 -4.81 1.63 9.56
C ASN A 80 -5.82 2.14 8.51
N VAL A 81 -6.67 1.26 7.95
CA VAL A 81 -7.58 1.62 6.85
C VAL A 81 -8.51 2.78 7.21
N SER A 82 -9.15 2.71 8.39
CA SER A 82 -10.14 3.72 8.81
C SER A 82 -9.51 5.10 8.96
N ASP A 83 -8.33 5.16 9.57
CA ASP A 83 -7.64 6.43 9.83
C ASP A 83 -7.06 7.04 8.56
N LEU A 84 -6.50 6.20 7.68
CA LEU A 84 -6.00 6.67 6.38
C LEU A 84 -7.15 7.21 5.50
N MET A 85 -8.30 6.50 5.46
CA MET A 85 -9.49 6.96 4.75
C MET A 85 -9.98 8.33 5.24
N LYS A 86 -10.09 8.51 6.57
CA LYS A 86 -10.49 9.80 7.16
C LYS A 86 -9.53 10.93 6.80
N LYS A 87 -8.22 10.66 6.80
CA LYS A 87 -7.20 11.67 6.43
C LYS A 87 -7.28 12.02 4.95
N LEU A 88 -7.50 11.04 4.06
CA LEU A 88 -7.62 11.27 2.62
C LEU A 88 -8.87 12.08 2.26
N GLN A 89 -10.00 11.85 2.92
CA GLN A 89 -11.26 12.57 2.65
C GLN A 89 -11.26 14.04 3.10
N LYS A 90 -10.39 14.43 4.04
CA LYS A 90 -10.32 15.79 4.58
C LYS A 90 -9.45 16.75 3.75
N ASN A 91 -8.80 16.27 2.69
CA ASN A 91 -7.85 17.06 1.88
C ASN A 91 -8.42 17.42 0.52
#